data_AF-A0AAD4LXR7-F1
#
_entry.id   AF-A0AAD4LXR7-F1
#
_cell.length_a   1.000
_cell.length_b   1.000
_cell.length_c   1.000
_cell.angle_alpha   90.00
_cell.angle_beta   90.00
_cell.angle_gamma   90.00
#
_symmetry.space_group_name_H-M   'P 1'
#
loop_
_entity.id
_entity.type
_entity.pdbx_description
1 polymer ?
#
loop_
_entity_poly.entity_id
_entity_poly.type
_entity_poly.pdbx_seq_one_letter_code
_entity_poly.pdbx_strand_id
1 'polypeptide(L)'
;MATALTLFCLAIDNQKDPLGDIFEVEIQANSFVTRLKEAIKAKKAPELDHLAADRLTLWKLSTPLCIDPETSTISTVKNTIRKIALPSADAKEAGLGNGTVQVLYPNKRLSTYWNNIPNEDYLHIVVQVPCNILVALHSSTYPLTAVLLALHPQKIF
;
A
#
# COMPACT_ATOMS: atom_id res chain seq x y z
N MET A 1 17.11 -16.77 16.22
CA MET A 1 16.29 -15.80 16.97
C MET A 1 15.49 -14.98 15.97
N ALA A 2 14.18 -14.84 16.15
CA ALA A 2 13.35 -14.06 15.24
C ALA A 2 13.44 -12.58 15.65
N THR A 3 13.96 -11.72 14.76
CA THR A 3 14.02 -10.27 14.99
C THR A 3 12.70 -9.65 14.52
N ALA A 4 12.03 -8.89 15.37
CA ALA A 4 10.88 -8.07 14.97
C ALA A 4 11.36 -6.76 14.33
N LEU A 5 10.62 -6.28 13.33
CA LEU A 5 10.83 -5.01 12.65
C LEU A 5 9.57 -4.15 12.83
N THR A 6 9.79 -2.91 13.26
CA THR A 6 8.79 -1.86 13.26
C THR A 6 8.94 -1.05 11.98
N LEU A 7 7.93 -1.08 11.10
CA LEU A 7 7.98 -0.42 9.79
C LEU A 7 6.88 0.63 9.67
N PHE A 8 7.29 1.88 9.48
CA PHE A 8 6.39 2.98 9.17
C PHE A 8 6.07 3.03 7.68
N CYS A 9 4.78 3.00 7.38
CA CYS A 9 4.23 2.86 6.05
C CYS A 9 3.29 4.03 5.72
N LEU A 10 3.26 4.44 4.46
CA LEU A 10 2.30 5.42 3.96
C LEU A 10 1.65 4.92 2.67
N ALA A 11 0.33 4.86 2.65
CA ALA A 11 -0.44 4.47 1.48
C ALA A 11 -0.64 5.66 0.54
N ILE A 12 -0.43 5.43 -0.76
CA ILE A 12 -0.62 6.42 -1.82
C ILE A 12 -1.41 5.81 -2.98
N ASP A 13 -2.07 6.65 -3.76
CA ASP A 13 -2.69 6.27 -5.02
C ASP A 13 -1.70 6.33 -6.20
N ASN A 14 -2.20 6.12 -7.42
CA ASN A 14 -1.42 6.25 -8.65
C ASN A 14 -0.99 7.70 -8.98
N GLN A 15 -1.63 8.71 -8.39
CA GLN A 15 -1.24 10.12 -8.50
C GLN A 15 -0.22 10.53 -7.42
N LYS A 16 0.21 9.59 -6.57
CA LYS A 16 1.09 9.82 -5.40
C LYS A 16 0.45 10.71 -4.35
N ASP A 17 -0.87 10.76 -4.31
CA ASP A 17 -1.60 11.39 -3.22
C ASP A 17 -1.74 10.40 -2.06
N PRO A 18 -1.41 10.83 -0.82
CA PRO A 18 -1.55 9.97 0.35
C PRO A 18 -3.02 9.65 0.59
N LEU A 19 -3.31 8.37 0.79
CA LEU A 19 -4.65 7.84 1.07
C LEU A 19 -5.00 7.89 2.57
N GLY A 20 -4.14 8.50 3.38
CA GLY A 20 -4.34 8.71 4.81
C GLY A 20 -3.00 9.03 5.48
N ASP A 21 -2.97 8.94 6.80
CA ASP A 21 -1.75 9.14 7.59
C ASP A 21 -0.81 7.94 7.56
N ILE A 22 0.43 8.22 7.99
CA ILE A 22 1.47 7.23 8.23
C ILE A 22 1.02 6.28 9.32
N PHE A 23 1.30 4.99 9.17
CA PHE A 23 0.93 3.96 10.12
C PHE A 23 2.06 2.97 10.34
N GLU A 24 2.08 2.39 11.53
CA GLU A 24 3.07 1.42 11.96
C GLU A 24 2.60 -0.01 11.67
N VAL A 25 3.54 -0.84 11.19
CA VAL A 25 3.36 -2.29 11.02
C VAL A 25 4.52 -3.03 11.67
N GLU A 26 4.19 -3.90 12.62
CA GLU A 26 5.15 -4.82 13.24
C GLU A 26 5.17 -6.15 12.48
N ILE A 27 6.36 -6.63 12.13
CA ILE A 27 6.54 -7.89 11.41
C ILE A 27 7.90 -8.52 11.67
N GLN A 28 8.00 -9.85 11.65
CA GLN A 28 9.30 -10.52 11.80
C GLN A 28 10.17 -10.32 10.55
N ALA A 29 11.45 -10.00 10.74
CA ALA A 29 12.44 -9.81 9.67
C ALA A 29 12.58 -11.03 8.75
N ASN A 30 12.37 -12.23 9.28
CA ASN A 30 12.44 -13.46 8.50
C ASN A 30 11.17 -13.73 7.66
N SER A 31 10.13 -12.91 7.81
CA SER A 31 8.90 -13.02 7.03
C SER A 31 9.11 -12.60 5.59
N PHE A 32 8.27 -13.13 4.70
CA PHE A 32 8.21 -12.70 3.31
C PHE A 32 7.45 -11.37 3.17
N VAL A 33 7.78 -10.62 2.12
CA VAL A 33 7.08 -9.40 1.74
C VAL A 33 5.57 -9.66 1.50
N THR A 34 5.19 -10.85 1.05
CA THR A 34 3.76 -11.23 0.94
C THR A 34 3.03 -11.10 2.28
N ARG A 35 3.65 -11.52 3.38
CA ARG A 35 3.06 -11.41 4.73
C ARG A 35 2.96 -9.95 5.18
N LEU A 36 3.94 -9.12 4.79
CA LEU A 36 3.90 -7.67 5.02
C LEU A 36 2.72 -7.02 4.30
N LYS A 37 2.46 -7.39 3.04
CA LYS A 37 1.31 -6.88 2.27
C LYS A 37 -0.02 -7.18 2.97
N GLU A 38 -0.18 -8.40 3.49
CA GLU A 38 -1.37 -8.79 4.27
C GLU A 38 -1.50 -7.98 5.56
N ALA A 39 -0.40 -7.79 6.30
CA ALA A 39 -0.39 -7.01 7.54
C ALA A 39 -0.76 -5.54 7.29
N ILE A 40 -0.22 -4.93 6.23
CA ILE A 40 -0.57 -3.58 5.79
C ILE A 40 -2.07 -3.48 5.47
N LYS A 41 -2.59 -4.43 4.69
CA LYS A 41 -4.02 -4.47 4.35
C LYS A 41 -4.89 -4.52 5.61
N ALA A 42 -4.59 -5.44 6.52
CA ALA A 42 -5.35 -5.59 7.76
C ALA A 42 -5.29 -4.35 8.65
N LYS A 43 -4.12 -3.67 8.72
CA LYS A 43 -3.93 -2.46 9.51
C LYS A 43 -4.71 -1.26 8.96
N LYS A 44 -4.88 -1.19 7.63
CA LYS A 44 -5.59 -0.11 6.93
C LYS A 44 -7.01 -0.52 6.53
N ALA A 45 -7.60 -1.51 7.18
CA ALA A 45 -9.02 -1.81 7.04
C ALA A 45 -9.86 -0.64 7.62
N PRO A 46 -10.97 -0.25 6.99
CA PRO A 46 -11.59 -0.86 5.80
C PRO A 46 -11.09 -0.29 4.46
N GLU A 47 -10.20 0.71 4.47
CA GLU A 47 -9.77 1.42 3.26
C GLU A 47 -9.16 0.51 2.21
N LEU A 48 -8.43 -0.53 2.61
CA LEU A 48 -7.81 -1.50 1.69
C LEU A 48 -8.55 -2.84 1.56
N ASP A 49 -9.69 -3.02 2.25
CA ASP A 49 -10.37 -4.34 2.32
C ASP A 49 -10.83 -4.84 0.95
N HIS A 50 -11.26 -3.90 0.10
CA HIS A 50 -11.72 -4.15 -1.26
C HIS A 50 -10.60 -4.58 -2.23
N LEU A 51 -9.33 -4.50 -1.84
CA LEU A 51 -8.18 -4.87 -2.66
C LEU A 51 -7.51 -6.13 -2.15
N ALA A 52 -7.13 -7.03 -3.05
CA ALA A 52 -6.31 -8.17 -2.71
C ALA A 52 -4.87 -7.69 -2.39
N ALA A 53 -4.25 -8.26 -1.35
CA ALA A 53 -2.97 -7.78 -0.83
C ALA A 53 -1.84 -7.87 -1.86
N ASP A 54 -1.89 -8.86 -2.76
CA ASP A 54 -0.95 -9.07 -3.86
C ASP A 54 -0.92 -7.89 -4.86
N ARG A 55 -2.04 -7.16 -4.99
CA ARG A 55 -2.17 -5.98 -5.87
C ARG A 55 -1.44 -4.75 -5.34
N LEU A 56 -1.07 -4.72 -4.05
CA LEU A 56 -0.31 -3.62 -3.47
C LEU A 56 1.15 -3.68 -3.94
N THR A 57 1.69 -2.57 -4.41
CA THR A 57 3.13 -2.44 -4.70
C THR A 57 3.81 -1.76 -3.51
N LEU A 58 4.81 -2.43 -2.93
CA LEU A 58 5.54 -1.90 -1.79
C LEU A 58 6.90 -1.37 -2.26
N TRP A 59 7.17 -0.11 -1.92
CA TRP A 59 8.42 0.57 -2.22
C TRP A 59 9.16 0.87 -0.93
N LYS A 60 10.36 0.32 -0.77
CA LYS A 60 11.28 0.74 0.28
C LYS A 60 11.93 2.07 -0.10
N LEU A 61 11.96 3.02 0.82
CA LEU A 61 12.72 4.25 0.68
C LEU A 61 14.19 3.99 1.03
N SER A 62 15.10 4.35 0.12
CA SER A 62 16.54 4.34 0.38
C SER A 62 17.00 5.65 1.03
N THR A 63 16.31 6.74 0.70
CA THR A 63 16.49 8.05 1.34
C THR A 63 15.55 8.18 2.54
N PRO A 64 16.07 8.33 3.76
CA PRO A 64 15.24 8.42 4.95
C PRO A 64 14.39 9.70 4.91
N LEU A 65 13.06 9.56 5.09
CA LEU A 65 12.16 10.70 5.25
C LEU A 65 11.77 10.79 6.72
N CYS A 66 12.21 11.84 7.40
CA CYS A 66 11.87 12.05 8.80
C CYS A 66 10.35 12.25 8.90
N ILE A 67 9.75 11.62 9.91
CA ILE A 67 8.31 11.70 10.20
C ILE A 67 8.07 12.23 11.61
N ASP A 68 9.08 12.86 12.19
CA ASP A 68 8.98 13.47 13.49
C ASP A 68 7.87 14.53 13.49
N PRO A 69 6.94 14.50 14.46
CA PRO A 69 5.76 15.36 14.45
C PRO A 69 6.09 16.84 14.65
N GLU A 70 7.29 17.17 15.15
CA GLU A 70 7.69 18.55 15.47
C GLU A 70 8.31 19.30 14.28
N THR A 71 9.03 18.61 13.39
CA THR A 71 9.74 19.21 12.25
C THR A 71 9.20 18.73 10.89
N SER A 72 8.53 17.58 10.83
CA SER A 72 8.03 16.98 9.59
C SER A 72 6.51 17.07 9.49
N THR A 73 6.02 18.12 8.83
CA THR A 73 4.59 18.25 8.50
C THR A 73 4.19 17.29 7.37
N ILE A 74 2.95 16.79 7.39
CA ILE A 74 2.37 15.92 6.34
C ILE A 74 2.51 16.56 4.94
N SER A 75 2.46 17.90 4.84
CA SER A 75 2.64 18.62 3.59
C SER A 75 4.07 18.49 3.04
N THR A 76 5.09 18.48 3.90
CA THR A 76 6.50 18.23 3.52
C THR A 76 6.70 16.80 3.07
N VAL A 77 6.14 15.83 3.80
CA VAL A 77 6.18 14.41 3.42
C VAL A 77 5.50 14.21 2.07
N LYS A 78 4.30 14.79 1.88
CA LYS A 78 3.54 14.74 0.63
C LYS A 78 4.29 15.35 -0.55
N ASN A 79 4.87 16.54 -0.38
CA ASN A 79 5.65 17.20 -1.42
C ASN A 79 6.91 16.39 -1.78
N THR A 80 7.54 15.76 -0.80
CA THR A 80 8.70 14.91 -1.05
C THR A 80 8.30 13.66 -1.81
N ILE A 81 7.22 12.97 -1.42
CA ILE A 81 6.72 11.78 -2.12
C ILE A 81 6.34 12.08 -3.56
N ARG A 82 5.72 13.24 -3.83
CA ARG A 82 5.41 13.67 -5.20
C ARG A 82 6.67 13.78 -6.07
N LYS A 83 7.80 14.22 -5.50
CA LYS A 83 9.09 14.34 -6.18
C LYS A 83 9.79 12.99 -6.37
N ILE A 84 9.43 11.95 -5.62
CA ILE A 84 10.01 10.63 -5.78
C ILE A 84 9.56 10.03 -7.11
N ALA A 85 10.51 9.68 -7.98
CA ALA A 85 10.23 8.89 -9.17
C ALA A 85 10.00 7.42 -8.77
N LEU A 86 8.75 6.98 -8.79
CA LEU A 86 8.38 5.57 -8.65
C LEU A 86 8.39 4.95 -10.07
N PRO A 87 9.37 4.09 -10.40
CA PRO A 87 9.40 3.41 -11.70
C PRO A 87 8.21 2.45 -11.84
N SER A 88 7.95 1.93 -13.04
CA SER A 88 7.00 0.83 -13.18
C SER A 88 7.52 -0.39 -12.40
N ALA A 89 6.64 -1.11 -11.70
CA ALA A 89 7.05 -2.24 -10.86
C ALA A 89 7.66 -3.40 -11.69
N ASP A 90 7.34 -3.44 -12.98
CA ASP A 90 7.89 -4.34 -14.00
C ASP A 90 9.24 -3.90 -14.58
N ALA A 91 9.68 -2.65 -14.34
CA ALA A 91 10.97 -2.20 -14.83
C ALA A 91 12.10 -2.91 -14.08
N LYS A 92 13.11 -3.36 -14.82
CA LYS A 92 14.35 -3.95 -14.27
C LYS A 92 15.02 -3.07 -13.20
N GLU A 93 14.93 -1.75 -13.34
CA GLU A 93 15.51 -0.76 -12.43
C GLU A 93 14.74 -0.66 -11.10
N ALA A 94 13.49 -1.14 -11.03
CA ALA A 94 12.71 -1.13 -9.79
C ALA A 94 13.30 -2.06 -8.72
N GLY A 95 13.94 -3.15 -9.13
CA GLY A 95 14.53 -4.13 -8.22
C GLY A 95 15.90 -3.75 -7.66
N LEU A 96 16.72 -3.08 -8.47
CA LEU A 96 18.01 -2.54 -8.05
C LEU A 96 17.83 -1.23 -7.28
N GLY A 97 16.73 -0.53 -7.57
CA GLY A 97 16.42 0.80 -7.07
C GLY A 97 17.13 1.86 -7.89
N ASN A 98 16.52 3.04 -7.96
CA ASN A 98 17.08 4.20 -8.65
C ASN A 98 17.92 5.10 -7.71
N GLY A 99 18.38 4.56 -6.58
CA GLY A 99 19.01 5.30 -5.49
C GLY A 99 18.03 6.03 -4.57
N THR A 100 16.75 6.19 -4.95
CA THR A 100 15.71 6.83 -4.11
C THR A 100 14.76 5.80 -3.51
N VAL A 101 14.29 4.86 -4.33
CA VAL A 101 13.37 3.79 -3.92
C VAL A 101 13.77 2.45 -4.49
N GLN A 102 13.38 1.38 -3.80
CA GLN A 102 13.56 -0.01 -4.22
C GLN A 102 12.25 -0.78 -4.06
N VAL A 103 11.82 -1.54 -5.06
CA VAL A 103 10.61 -2.36 -4.96
C VAL A 103 10.85 -3.58 -4.06
N LEU A 104 9.88 -3.89 -3.21
CA LEU A 104 9.89 -5.09 -2.39
C LEU A 104 9.19 -6.22 -3.14
N TYR A 105 9.95 -7.24 -3.49
CA TYR A 105 9.42 -8.39 -4.21
C TYR A 105 8.73 -9.37 -3.26
N PRO A 106 7.51 -9.86 -3.59
CA PRO A 106 6.71 -10.72 -2.71
C PRO A 106 7.43 -11.98 -2.21
N ASN A 107 8.33 -12.52 -3.02
CA ASN A 107 9.09 -13.75 -2.76
C ASN A 107 10.42 -13.52 -2.00
N LYS A 108 10.73 -12.28 -1.63
CA LYS A 108 11.92 -11.95 -0.83
C LYS A 108 11.55 -11.83 0.64
N ARG A 109 12.52 -12.13 1.51
CA ARG A 109 12.40 -11.92 2.96
C ARG A 109 12.68 -10.46 3.28
N LEU A 110 12.08 -9.95 4.34
CA LEU A 110 12.32 -8.58 4.79
C LEU A 110 13.77 -8.37 5.21
N SER A 111 14.40 -9.40 5.79
CA SER A 111 15.83 -9.41 6.13
C SER A 111 16.76 -9.22 4.92
N THR A 112 16.28 -9.42 3.69
CA THR A 112 17.05 -9.10 2.48
C THR A 112 17.15 -7.59 2.25
N TYR A 113 16.18 -6.82 2.76
CA TYR A 113 16.09 -5.38 2.57
C TYR A 113 16.56 -4.61 3.80
N TRP A 114 16.27 -5.13 5.00
CA TRP A 114 16.69 -4.54 6.27
C TRP A 114 17.67 -5.48 6.97
N ASN A 115 18.97 -5.17 6.84
CA ASN A 115 20.04 -5.88 7.55
C ASN A 115 20.21 -5.39 9.00
N ASN A 116 19.66 -4.22 9.31
CA ASN A 116 19.65 -3.61 10.64
C ASN A 116 18.21 -3.22 11.01
N ILE A 117 17.99 -2.96 12.29
CA ILE A 117 16.70 -2.48 12.78
C ILE A 117 16.44 -1.08 12.17
N PRO A 118 15.33 -0.89 11.46
CA PRO A 118 14.94 0.40 10.92
C PRO A 118 14.74 1.43 12.03
N ASN A 119 15.08 2.69 11.78
CA ASN A 119 14.90 3.77 12.76
C ASN A 119 13.45 4.27 12.71
N GLU A 120 12.78 4.26 13.85
CA GLU A 120 11.35 4.54 14.01
C GLU A 120 10.93 5.99 13.71
N ASP A 121 11.88 6.93 13.63
CA ASP A 121 11.63 8.34 13.27
C ASP A 121 11.51 8.57 11.76
N TYR A 122 11.64 7.51 10.94
CA TYR A 122 11.65 7.61 9.48
C TYR A 122 10.52 6.83 8.80
N LEU A 123 10.02 7.35 7.68
CA LEU A 123 9.18 6.58 6.77
C LEU A 123 10.02 5.52 6.05
N HIS A 124 9.57 4.27 6.10
CA HIS A 124 10.31 3.14 5.53
C HIS A 124 9.72 2.69 4.20
N ILE A 125 8.38 2.66 4.11
CA ILE A 125 7.68 2.05 2.99
C ILE A 125 6.60 2.99 2.45
N VAL A 126 6.57 3.12 1.13
CA VAL A 126 5.46 3.69 0.38
C VAL A 126 4.64 2.55 -0.22
N VAL A 127 3.36 2.48 0.14
CA VAL A 127 2.39 1.47 -0.32
C VAL A 127 1.62 2.08 -1.48
N GLN A 128 1.95 1.69 -2.70
CA GLN A 128 1.22 2.16 -3.87
C GLN A 128 0.00 1.27 -4.13
N VAL A 129 -1.17 1.91 -4.10
CA VAL A 129 -2.45 1.30 -4.34
C VAL A 129 -2.83 1.51 -5.81
N PRO A 130 -3.02 0.43 -6.60
CA PRO A 130 -3.43 0.58 -7.99
C PRO A 130 -4.84 1.17 -8.04
N CYS A 131 -4.94 2.37 -8.59
CA CYS A 131 -6.23 3.03 -8.82
C CYS A 131 -6.92 2.42 -10.05
N ASN A 132 -7.35 1.17 -9.95
CA ASN A 132 -8.26 0.53 -10.91
C ASN A 132 -9.63 0.37 -10.25
N ILE A 133 -10.32 1.48 -10.00
CA ILE A 133 -11.78 1.51 -9.73
C ILE A 133 -12.57 1.49 -11.07
N LEU A 134 -11.98 0.99 -12.17
CA LEU A 134 -12.62 0.96 -13.50
C LEU A 134 -12.65 -0.42 -14.17
N VAL A 135 -12.73 -1.52 -13.42
CA VAL A 135 -13.17 -2.82 -14.01
C VAL A 135 -14.38 -3.43 -13.30
N ALA A 136 -14.75 -2.95 -12.10
CA ALA A 136 -15.93 -3.47 -11.39
C ALA A 136 -17.22 -2.65 -11.60
N LEU A 137 -17.13 -1.37 -12.02
CA LEU A 137 -18.32 -0.51 -12.17
C LEU A 137 -18.69 -0.17 -13.62
N HIS A 138 -17.82 -0.45 -14.61
CA HIS A 138 -18.15 -0.22 -16.03
C HIS A 138 -18.56 -1.49 -16.78
N SER A 139 -18.54 -2.66 -16.13
CA SER A 139 -19.28 -3.88 -16.55
C SER A 139 -20.61 -4.02 -15.79
N SER A 140 -21.05 -2.97 -15.09
CA SER A 140 -22.37 -2.85 -14.50
C SER A 140 -23.26 -2.03 -15.43
N THR A 141 -23.50 -2.55 -16.64
CA THR A 141 -24.65 -2.14 -17.45
C THR A 141 -25.89 -2.79 -16.83
N TYR A 142 -26.35 -2.24 -15.70
CA TYR A 142 -27.73 -2.44 -15.27
C TYR A 142 -28.50 -1.17 -15.64
N PRO A 143 -29.41 -1.19 -16.63
CA PRO A 143 -30.43 -0.17 -16.71
C PRO A 143 -31.31 -0.28 -15.46
N LEU A 144 -31.49 0.85 -14.76
CA LEU A 144 -32.25 1.02 -13.51
C LEU A 144 -33.75 0.65 -13.60
N THR A 145 -34.20 -0.01 -14.66
CA THR A 145 -35.61 -0.35 -14.92
C THR A 145 -36.01 -1.76 -14.46
N ALA A 146 -35.08 -2.65 -14.11
CA ALA A 146 -35.41 -4.06 -13.85
C ALA A 146 -35.73 -4.41 -12.38
N VAL A 147 -35.46 -3.53 -11.41
CA VAL A 147 -35.60 -3.87 -9.98
C VAL A 147 -37.06 -3.75 -9.47
N LEU A 148 -37.97 -3.12 -10.22
CA LEU A 148 -39.36 -2.95 -9.78
C LEU A 148 -40.25 -4.19 -9.95
N LEU A 149 -39.80 -5.25 -10.65
CA LEU A 149 -40.64 -6.42 -10.98
C LEU A 149 -40.43 -7.63 -10.06
N ALA A 150 -39.46 -7.61 -9.14
CA ALA A 150 -39.11 -8.78 -8.32
C ALA A 150 -39.61 -8.74 -6.86
N LEU A 151 -40.45 -7.76 -6.49
CA LEU A 151 -40.94 -7.59 -5.10
C LEU A 151 -42.47 -7.69 -4.95
N HIS A 152 -43.13 -8.56 -5.71
CA HIS A 152 -44.47 -9.03 -5.33
C HIS A 152 -44.65 -10.52 -5.58
N PRO A 153 -44.57 -11.37 -4.54
CA PRO A 153 -45.20 -12.67 -4.55
C PRO A 153 -46.67 -12.50 -4.22
N GLN A 154 -47.56 -12.41 -5.22
CA GLN A 154 -48.99 -12.57 -4.97
C GLN A 154 -49.31 -14.05 -4.88
N LYS A 155 -49.68 -14.47 -3.67
CA LYS A 155 -50.33 -15.74 -3.38
C LYS A 155 -51.74 -15.38 -2.88
N ILE A 156 -52.71 -16.23 -3.23
CA ILE A 156 -54.08 -16.34 -2.70
C ILE A 156 -55.05 -15.31 -3.36
N PHE A 157 -56.22 -15.62 -3.94
CA PHE A 157 -57.21 -16.70 -3.86
C PHE A 157 -57.69 -17.12 -5.26
#